data_AF-A0A242JV21-F1
#
_entry.id   AF-A0A242JV21-F1
#
_cell.length_a   1.000
_cell.length_b   1.000
_cell.length_c   1.000
_cell.angle_alpha   90.00
_cell.angle_beta   90.00
_cell.angle_gamma   90.00
#
_symmetry.space_group_name_H-M   'P 1'
#
loop_
_entity.id
_entity.type
_entity.pdbx_description
1 polymer ?
#
loop_
_entity_poly.entity_id
_entity_poly.type
_entity_poly.pdbx_seq_one_letter_code
_entity_poly.pdbx_strand_id
1 'polypeptide(L)'
;MVKLTIDDLELDDSVFNEINSRIEKGVSYAFEAHEKRKNSARYMTKKEAAAYCGVSFNTLQRFISLGLKVIMIDGMTRIDKNDCDEFMQKNKK
;
A
#
# COMPACT_ATOMS: atom_id res chain seq x y z
N MET A 1 8.10 -11.85 -49.85
CA MET A 1 7.98 -11.95 -48.38
C MET A 1 9.07 -12.87 -47.90
N VAL A 2 10.00 -12.39 -47.07
CA VAL A 2 11.03 -13.23 -46.46
C VAL A 2 10.47 -13.74 -45.13
N LYS A 3 10.42 -15.07 -44.96
CA LYS A 3 10.08 -15.72 -43.69
C LYS A 3 11.39 -16.08 -43.00
N LEU A 4 11.59 -15.56 -41.80
CA LEU A 4 12.64 -16.02 -40.91
C LEU A 4 12.04 -17.13 -40.02
N THR A 5 12.69 -18.29 -40.00
CA THR A 5 12.34 -19.43 -39.16
C THR A 5 13.56 -19.71 -38.27
N ILE A 6 13.37 -19.73 -36.95
CA ILE A 6 14.43 -20.04 -35.99
C ILE A 6 14.11 -21.43 -35.44
N ASP A 7 14.93 -22.42 -35.78
CA ASP A 7 14.72 -23.82 -35.40
C ASP A 7 15.31 -24.15 -34.02
N ASP A 8 16.33 -23.41 -33.57
CA ASP A 8 16.93 -23.55 -32.25
C ASP A 8 17.56 -22.22 -31.79
N LEU A 9 17.41 -21.90 -30.50
CA LEU A 9 17.94 -20.69 -29.87
C LEU A 9 18.55 -21.08 -28.52
N GLU A 10 19.86 -21.29 -28.50
CA GLU A 10 20.60 -21.45 -27.26
C GLU A 10 20.79 -20.07 -26.61
N LEU A 11 20.00 -19.83 -25.57
CA LEU A 11 20.18 -18.68 -24.69
C LEU A 11 21.28 -19.01 -23.70
N ASP A 12 22.27 -18.14 -23.59
CA ASP A 12 23.30 -18.30 -22.58
C ASP A 12 22.74 -18.01 -21.18
N ASP A 13 23.35 -18.61 -20.16
CA ASP A 13 22.90 -18.50 -18.77
C ASP A 13 22.82 -17.05 -18.29
N SER A 14 23.58 -16.11 -18.87
CA SER A 14 23.50 -14.68 -18.54
C SER A 14 22.12 -14.10 -18.84
N VAL A 15 21.51 -14.45 -19.98
CA VAL A 15 20.18 -13.96 -20.35
C VAL A 15 19.12 -14.54 -19.42
N PHE A 16 19.24 -15.82 -19.07
CA PHE A 16 18.32 -16.47 -18.13
C PHE A 16 18.44 -15.86 -16.72
N ASN A 17 19.66 -15.59 -16.27
CA ASN A 17 19.93 -14.96 -14.98
C ASN A 17 19.40 -13.52 -14.91
N GLU A 18 19.47 -12.77 -16.01
CA GLU A 18 18.92 -11.41 -16.05
C GLU A 18 17.39 -11.43 -15.92
N ILE A 19 16.71 -12.37 -16.58
CA ILE A 19 15.26 -12.57 -16.45
C ILE A 19 14.90 -12.88 -14.99
N ASN A 20 15.62 -13.82 -14.36
CA ASN A 20 15.38 -14.19 -12.97
C ASN A 20 15.59 -13.00 -12.02
N SER A 21 16.66 -12.22 -12.19
CA SER A 21 16.92 -11.03 -11.37
C SER A 21 15.81 -9.98 -11.47
N ARG A 22 15.21 -9.80 -12.65
CA ARG A 22 14.08 -8.88 -12.83
C ARG A 22 12.81 -9.39 -12.13
N ILE A 23 12.56 -10.70 -12.19
CA ILE A 23 11.43 -11.32 -11.49
C ILE A 23 11.60 -11.17 -9.97
N GLU A 24 12.78 -11.48 -9.43
CA GLU A 24 13.09 -11.33 -8.00
C GLU A 24 12.90 -9.89 -7.51
N LYS A 25 13.36 -8.90 -8.29
CA LYS A 25 13.15 -7.48 -7.99
C LYS A 25 11.68 -7.08 -8.04
N GLY A 26 10.93 -7.55 -9.04
CA GLY A 26 9.51 -7.26 -9.18
C GLY A 26 8.70 -7.84 -8.01
N VAL A 27 9.02 -9.06 -7.60
CA VAL A 27 8.44 -9.74 -6.43
C VAL A 27 8.78 -9.00 -5.14
N SER A 28 10.05 -8.62 -4.94
CA SER A 28 10.49 -7.87 -3.75
C SER A 28 9.79 -6.51 -3.64
N TYR A 29 9.70 -5.76 -4.74
CA TYR A 29 8.98 -4.48 -4.77
C TYR A 29 7.50 -4.62 -4.44
N ALA A 30 6.84 -5.67 -4.97
CA ALA A 30 5.45 -5.96 -4.66
C ALA A 30 5.25 -6.27 -3.16
N PHE A 31 6.16 -7.04 -2.56
CA PHE A 31 6.12 -7.34 -1.13
C PHE A 31 6.39 -6.12 -0.25
N GLU A 32 7.40 -5.30 -0.55
CA GLU A 32 7.67 -4.07 0.21
C GLU A 32 6.50 -3.06 0.14
N ALA A 33 5.90 -2.92 -1.04
CA ALA A 33 4.70 -2.10 -1.21
C ALA A 33 3.51 -2.66 -0.43
N HIS A 34 3.42 -3.98 -0.28
CA HIS A 34 2.41 -4.63 0.56
C HIS A 34 2.71 -4.50 2.05
N GLU A 35 3.96 -4.62 2.49
CA GLU A 35 4.34 -4.46 3.90
C GLU A 35 4.13 -3.04 4.39
N LYS A 36 4.51 -2.02 3.63
CA LYS A 36 4.23 -0.61 3.98
C LYS A 36 2.72 -0.34 4.14
N ARG A 37 1.87 -1.07 3.40
CA ARG A 37 0.41 -0.99 3.51
C ARG A 37 -0.17 -1.82 4.66
N LYS A 38 0.47 -2.94 5.01
CA LYS A 38 -0.02 -3.89 6.03
C LYS A 38 0.46 -3.52 7.45
N ASN A 39 1.62 -2.89 7.58
CA ASN A 39 2.28 -2.61 8.86
C ASN A 39 2.05 -1.18 9.38
N SER A 40 0.92 -0.56 9.02
CA SER A 40 0.51 0.69 9.67
C SER A 40 0.30 0.41 11.16
N ALA A 41 1.03 1.11 12.02
CA ALA A 41 0.89 0.99 13.46
C ALA A 41 -0.59 1.12 13.86
N ARG A 42 -1.05 0.33 14.83
CA ARG A 42 -2.46 0.34 15.27
C ARG A 42 -2.94 1.76 15.60
N TYR A 43 -2.09 2.56 16.24
CA TYR A 43 -2.37 3.94 16.60
C TYR A 43 -1.60 4.89 15.69
N MET A 44 -2.32 5.51 14.77
CA MET A 44 -1.77 6.34 13.71
C MET A 44 -1.81 7.82 14.08
N THR A 45 -0.86 8.60 13.56
CA THR A 45 -1.00 10.05 13.45
C THR A 45 -2.14 10.39 12.46
N LYS A 46 -2.59 11.65 12.47
CA LYS A 46 -3.57 12.13 11.46
C LYS A 46 -3.06 11.95 10.02
N LYS A 47 -1.75 12.12 9.79
CA LYS A 47 -1.17 11.96 8.44
C LYS A 47 -1.21 10.49 7.98
N GLU A 48 -0.84 9.58 8.87
CA GLU A 48 -0.88 8.13 8.59
C GLU A 48 -2.30 7.64 8.42
N ALA A 49 -3.25 8.09 9.25
CA ALA A 49 -4.66 7.73 9.12
C ALA A 49 -5.27 8.23 7.80
N ALA A 50 -4.85 9.40 7.30
CA ALA A 50 -5.30 9.90 6.00
C ALA A 50 -4.80 9.00 4.86
N ALA A 51 -3.52 8.61 4.92
CA ALA A 51 -2.93 7.68 3.96
C ALA A 51 -3.59 6.29 4.04
N TYR A 52 -3.85 5.79 5.25
CA TYR A 52 -4.52 4.51 5.49
C TYR A 52 -5.93 4.47 4.89
N CYS A 53 -6.73 5.52 5.11
CA CYS A 53 -8.06 5.65 4.55
C CYS A 53 -8.07 5.99 3.04
N GLY A 54 -6.90 6.25 2.43
CA GLY A 54 -6.80 6.63 1.02
C GLY A 54 -7.36 8.01 0.70
N VAL A 55 -7.29 8.98 1.63
CA VAL A 55 -7.88 10.31 1.49
C VAL A 55 -6.89 11.45 1.78
N SER A 56 -7.22 12.66 1.36
CA SER A 56 -6.45 13.86 1.71
C SER A 56 -6.55 14.17 3.22
N PHE A 57 -5.55 14.89 3.76
CA PHE A 57 -5.56 15.32 5.16
C PHE A 57 -6.82 16.14 5.52
N ASN A 58 -7.24 17.05 4.62
CA ASN A 58 -8.45 17.86 4.82
C ASN A 58 -9.71 17.01 4.85
N THR A 59 -9.77 15.96 4.02
CA THR A 59 -10.87 14.99 4.03
C THR A 59 -10.91 14.21 5.35
N LEU A 60 -9.74 13.79 5.87
CA LEU A 60 -9.69 13.13 7.17
C LEU A 60 -10.18 14.05 8.30
N GLN A 61 -9.80 15.33 8.30
CA GLN A 61 -10.32 16.29 9.29
C GLN A 61 -11.84 16.40 9.22
N ARG A 62 -12.41 16.33 8.01
CA ARG A 62 -13.88 16.23 7.85
C ARG A 62 -14.42 14.93 8.44
N PHE A 63 -13.78 13.78 8.25
CA PHE A 63 -14.21 12.53 8.89
C PHE A 63 -14.21 12.64 10.42
N ILE A 64 -13.19 13.28 11.01
CA ILE A 64 -13.14 13.57 12.45
C ILE A 64 -14.32 14.44 12.87
N SER A 65 -14.62 15.51 12.13
CA SER A 65 -15.81 16.34 12.40
C SER A 65 -17.15 15.60 12.23
N LEU A 66 -17.17 14.53 11.42
CA LEU A 66 -18.33 13.68 11.18
C LEU A 66 -18.40 12.48 12.14
N GLY A 67 -17.49 12.38 13.10
CA GLY A 67 -17.55 11.38 14.17
C GLY A 67 -16.53 10.24 14.08
N LEU A 68 -15.49 10.34 13.26
CA LEU A 68 -14.32 9.45 13.39
C LEU A 68 -13.65 9.69 14.75
N LYS A 69 -13.52 8.63 15.56
CA LYS A 69 -12.96 8.72 16.91
C LYS A 69 -11.48 9.09 16.88
N VAL A 70 -11.07 9.86 17.89
CA VAL A 70 -9.70 10.35 18.03
C VAL A 70 -9.27 10.17 19.49
N ILE A 71 -8.08 9.62 19.69
CA ILE A 71 -7.45 9.44 21.00
C ILE A 71 -6.60 10.69 21.26
N MET A 72 -6.87 11.36 22.38
CA MET A 72 -6.09 12.50 22.85
C MET A 72 -5.52 12.20 24.24
N ILE A 73 -4.18 12.19 24.35
CA ILE A 73 -3.46 11.96 25.60
C ILE A 73 -2.38 13.03 25.71
N ASP A 74 -2.48 13.91 26.70
CA ASP A 74 -1.48 14.96 26.99
C ASP A 74 -1.04 15.76 25.74
N GLY A 75 -2.01 16.28 24.98
CA GLY A 75 -1.76 17.04 23.74
C GLY A 75 -1.34 16.19 22.53
N MET A 76 -0.98 14.91 22.70
CA MET A 76 -0.76 13.98 21.60
C MET A 76 -2.09 13.49 21.03
N THR A 77 -2.20 13.50 19.70
CA THR A 77 -3.35 12.95 18.98
C THR A 77 -2.98 11.67 18.23
N ARG A 78 -3.79 10.63 18.38
CA ARG A 78 -3.71 9.36 17.64
C ARG A 78 -5.09 8.90 17.17
N ILE A 79 -5.13 8.06 16.15
CA ILE A 79 -6.35 7.46 15.60
C ILE A 79 -6.13 5.94 15.55
N ASP A 80 -7.00 5.16 16.17
CA ASP A 80 -6.95 3.70 16.06
C ASP A 80 -7.39 3.30 14.65
N LYS A 81 -6.62 2.42 14.01
CA LYS A 81 -6.95 1.80 12.74
C LYS A 81 -8.35 1.18 12.73
N ASN A 82 -8.74 0.53 13.82
CA ASN A 82 -10.06 -0.09 13.93
C ASN A 82 -11.18 0.95 13.91
N ASP A 83 -10.98 2.13 14.51
CA ASP A 83 -11.96 3.22 14.47
C ASP A 83 -12.13 3.77 13.05
N CYS A 84 -11.05 3.82 12.26
CA CYS A 84 -11.14 4.13 10.82
C CYS A 84 -11.99 3.10 10.08
N ASP A 85 -11.75 1.81 10.31
CA ASP A 85 -12.51 0.73 9.67
C ASP A 85 -13.99 0.77 10.07
N GLU A 86 -14.30 0.92 11.36
CA GLU A 86 -15.66 1.10 11.89
C GLU A 86 -16.37 2.29 11.25
N PHE A 87 -15.69 3.45 11.16
CA PHE A 87 -16.24 4.65 10.54
C PHE A 87 -16.60 4.41 9.06
N MET A 88 -15.71 3.77 8.30
CA MET A 88 -15.97 3.46 6.89
C MET A 88 -17.12 2.48 6.73
N GLN A 89 -17.18 1.42 7.54
CA GLN A 89 -18.28 0.45 7.49
C GLN A 89 -19.62 1.11 7.82
N LYS A 90 -19.66 1.97 8.83
CA LYS A 90 -20.88 2.71 9.23
C LYS A 90 -21.41 3.62 8.12
N ASN A 91 -20.54 4.14 7.26
CA ASN A 91 -20.89 5.05 6.17
C ASN A 91 -21.01 4.35 4.81
N LYS A 92 -20.81 3.03 4.75
CA LYS A 92 -20.98 2.22 3.54
C LYS A 92 -22.47 2.11 3.22
N LYS A 93 -22.84 2.36 1.96
CA LYS A 93 -24.21 2.21 1.43
C LYS A 93 -24.31 0.97 0.58
#